data_AF-A0A0K4JXC0-F1
#
_entry.id   AF-A0A0K4JXC0-F1
#
_cell.length_a   1.000
_cell.length_b   1.000
_cell.length_c   1.000
_cell.angle_alpha   90.00
_cell.angle_beta   90.00
_cell.angle_gamma   90.00
#
_symmetry.space_group_name_H-M   'P 1'
#
loop_
_entity.id
_entity.type
_entity.pdbx_description
1 polymer ?
#
loop_
_entity_poly.entity_id
_entity_poly.type
_entity_poly.pdbx_seq_one_letter_code
_entity_poly.pdbx_strand_id
1 'polypeptide(L)'
;MQPTDKAMPVITRNIDRSIWRDLMLKSGMLTLMDAEARSQWAKNLEKGDLPAISEANILSTFEQLHHNKQDVFERGIINVFKGLSWDYKTNNPCYFGKKIIVNNLVKYDRWGYSLNWGWQRDQLADLERMFYLLDGKTIPDNRHDVSIRFMDFVRDNPHQQIFEDELFTIRYFQKGSGHITFKRPDLVEKMNDIVAKHFPSALSAK
;
A
#
# COMPACT_ATOMS: atom_id res chain seq x y z
N MET A 1 -10.53 42.35 22.71
CA MET A 1 -10.90 41.71 21.44
C MET A 1 -9.64 41.21 20.76
N GLN A 2 -9.31 39.93 20.90
CA GLN A 2 -8.13 39.24 20.33
C GLN A 2 -8.29 37.69 20.23
N PRO A 3 -9.25 37.01 20.92
CA PRO A 3 -9.40 35.55 20.76
C PRO A 3 -10.00 35.09 19.42
N THR A 4 -10.93 35.87 18.84
CA THR A 4 -11.71 35.46 17.66
C THR A 4 -10.90 35.40 16.37
N ASP A 5 -10.02 36.38 16.14
CA ASP A 5 -9.24 36.48 14.89
C ASP A 5 -8.22 35.34 14.75
N LYS A 6 -7.80 34.76 15.87
CA LYS A 6 -6.94 33.56 15.90
C LYS A 6 -7.75 32.26 15.94
N ALA A 7 -8.92 32.26 16.55
CA ALA A 7 -9.77 31.07 16.67
C ALA A 7 -10.45 30.70 15.34
N MET A 8 -10.96 31.68 14.58
CA MET A 8 -11.71 31.43 13.34
C MET A 8 -10.88 30.70 12.26
N PRO A 9 -9.61 31.06 11.99
CA PRO A 9 -8.77 30.31 11.04
C PRO A 9 -8.51 28.87 11.49
N VAL A 10 -8.32 28.64 12.80
CA VAL A 10 -8.08 27.30 13.35
C VAL A 10 -9.32 26.42 13.22
N ILE A 11 -10.51 26.98 13.54
CA ILE A 11 -11.78 26.27 13.38
C ILE A 11 -12.03 25.93 11.92
N THR A 12 -11.86 26.90 11.01
CA THR A 12 -12.04 26.70 9.56
C THR A 12 -11.12 25.60 9.04
N ARG A 13 -9.82 25.65 9.38
CA ARG A 13 -8.85 24.62 9.00
C ARG A 13 -9.23 23.22 9.49
N ASN A 14 -9.75 23.11 10.71
CA ASN A 14 -10.18 21.82 11.26
C ASN A 14 -11.40 21.25 10.53
N ILE A 15 -12.37 22.11 10.19
CA ILE A 15 -13.55 21.73 9.40
C ILE A 15 -13.12 21.30 8.00
N ASP A 16 -12.31 22.12 7.32
CA ASP A 16 -11.81 21.83 5.97
C ASP A 16 -11.06 20.50 5.92
N ARG A 17 -10.19 20.24 6.90
CA ARG A 17 -9.49 18.96 7.04
C ARG A 17 -10.46 17.79 7.17
N SER A 18 -11.52 17.94 7.95
CA SER A 18 -12.54 16.89 8.13
C SER A 18 -13.29 16.62 6.83
N ILE A 19 -13.65 17.68 6.09
CA ILE A 19 -14.35 17.56 4.81
C ILE A 19 -13.45 16.88 3.77
N TRP A 20 -12.20 17.31 3.62
CA TRP A 20 -11.25 16.68 2.70
C TRP A 20 -11.00 15.20 3.02
N ARG A 21 -10.91 14.85 4.31
CA ARG A 21 -10.81 13.45 4.74
C ARG A 21 -12.02 12.63 4.30
N ASP A 22 -13.23 13.14 4.52
CA ASP A 22 -14.48 12.45 4.16
C ASP A 22 -14.63 12.31 2.65
N LEU A 23 -14.33 13.36 1.88
CA LEU A 23 -14.36 13.33 0.41
C LEU A 23 -13.39 12.28 -0.17
N MET A 24 -12.17 12.21 0.35
CA MET A 24 -11.17 11.22 -0.08
C MET A 24 -11.56 9.78 0.27
N LEU A 25 -12.25 9.59 1.40
CA LEU A 25 -12.78 8.29 1.78
C LEU A 25 -13.93 7.87 0.85
N LYS A 26 -14.90 8.76 0.64
CA LYS A 26 -16.11 8.48 -0.17
C LYS A 26 -15.83 8.30 -1.67
N SER A 27 -14.85 9.01 -2.20
CA SER A 27 -14.42 8.87 -3.59
C SER A 27 -13.68 7.56 -3.89
N GLY A 28 -13.25 6.82 -2.86
CA GLY A 28 -12.38 5.65 -3.03
C GLY A 28 -10.94 5.99 -3.45
N MET A 29 -10.57 7.27 -3.53
CA MET A 29 -9.22 7.64 -4.00
C MET A 29 -8.11 7.13 -3.07
N LEU A 30 -8.39 7.05 -1.76
CA LEU A 30 -7.45 6.46 -0.79
C LEU A 30 -7.13 4.99 -1.06
N THR A 31 -8.03 4.25 -1.70
CA THR A 31 -7.81 2.82 -1.97
C THR A 31 -6.89 2.60 -3.16
N LEU A 32 -6.81 3.58 -4.08
CA LEU A 32 -5.87 3.57 -5.21
C LEU A 32 -4.44 3.94 -4.81
N MET A 33 -4.27 4.56 -3.64
CA MET A 33 -2.99 5.07 -3.17
C MET A 33 -2.16 4.00 -2.44
N ASP A 34 -0.87 3.95 -2.77
CA ASP A 34 0.13 3.23 -1.98
C ASP A 34 0.36 3.91 -0.60
N ALA A 35 1.09 3.22 0.28
CA ALA A 35 1.38 3.71 1.64
C ALA A 35 2.12 5.05 1.67
N GLU A 36 3.00 5.32 0.70
CA GLU A 36 3.71 6.59 0.59
C GLU A 36 2.76 7.72 0.21
N ALA A 37 1.92 7.54 -0.83
CA ALA A 37 0.90 8.51 -1.21
C ALA A 37 -0.07 8.79 -0.05
N ARG A 38 -0.52 7.75 0.66
CA ARG A 38 -1.39 7.90 1.84
C ARG A 38 -0.69 8.68 2.95
N SER A 39 0.59 8.41 3.19
CA SER A 39 1.39 9.13 4.20
C SER A 39 1.58 10.60 3.83
N GLN A 40 1.91 10.90 2.56
CA GLN A 40 2.03 12.26 2.06
C GLN A 40 0.69 13.01 2.15
N TRP A 41 -0.41 12.37 1.77
CA TRP A 41 -1.75 12.92 1.93
C TRP A 41 -2.10 13.23 3.39
N ALA A 42 -1.82 12.29 4.31
CA ALA A 42 -2.05 12.51 5.74
C ALA A 42 -1.22 13.68 6.29
N LYS A 43 0.04 13.82 5.84
CA LYS A 43 0.91 14.96 6.20
C LYS A 43 0.35 16.27 5.64
N ASN A 44 -0.14 16.28 4.40
CA ASN A 44 -0.76 17.46 3.80
C ASN A 44 -2.05 17.85 4.54
N LEU A 45 -2.85 16.88 4.97
CA LEU A 45 -4.03 17.12 5.81
C LEU A 45 -3.67 17.76 7.17
N GLU A 46 -2.52 17.44 7.74
CA GLU A 46 -2.10 17.93 9.06
C GLU A 46 -1.36 19.25 9.00
N LYS A 47 -0.37 19.32 8.13
CA LYS A 47 0.67 20.36 8.10
C LYS A 47 0.66 21.17 6.81
N GLY A 48 0.05 20.66 5.75
CA GLY A 48 0.00 21.32 4.46
C GLY A 48 -1.07 22.41 4.39
N ASP A 49 -0.97 23.22 3.34
CA ASP A 49 -2.02 24.12 2.90
C ASP A 49 -2.93 23.35 1.95
N LEU A 50 -4.05 22.86 2.48
CA LEU A 50 -5.11 22.31 1.64
C LEU A 50 -5.84 23.46 0.93
N PRO A 51 -6.35 23.25 -0.30
CA PRO A 51 -7.26 24.20 -0.91
C PRO A 51 -8.45 24.44 0.03
N ALA A 52 -8.83 25.71 0.21
CA ALA A 52 -10.01 26.07 0.99
C ALA A 52 -11.24 25.34 0.43
N ILE A 53 -12.15 24.90 1.31
CA ILE A 53 -13.35 24.19 0.84
C ILE A 53 -14.23 25.13 0.01
N SER A 54 -14.35 24.80 -1.28
CA SER A 54 -15.27 25.40 -2.24
C SER A 54 -15.58 24.38 -3.32
N GLU A 55 -16.71 24.52 -4.02
CA GLU A 55 -17.07 23.61 -5.11
C GLU A 55 -15.98 23.56 -6.19
N ALA A 56 -15.46 24.72 -6.60
CA ALA A 56 -14.40 24.83 -7.59
C ALA A 56 -13.10 24.13 -7.15
N ASN A 57 -12.70 24.29 -5.89
CA ASN A 57 -11.48 23.66 -5.36
C ASN A 57 -11.65 22.14 -5.21
N ILE A 58 -12.84 21.68 -4.79
CA ILE A 58 -13.18 20.26 -4.71
C ILE A 58 -13.12 19.64 -6.10
N LEU A 59 -13.83 20.20 -7.08
CA LEU A 59 -13.86 19.71 -8.46
C LEU A 59 -12.45 19.65 -9.04
N SER A 60 -11.70 20.75 -8.97
CA SER A 60 -10.34 20.82 -9.52
C SER A 60 -9.40 19.78 -8.87
N THR A 61 -9.49 19.58 -7.55
CA THR A 61 -8.68 18.57 -6.85
C THR A 61 -9.05 17.16 -7.29
N PHE A 62 -10.34 16.85 -7.39
CA PHE A 62 -10.79 15.52 -7.80
C PHE A 62 -10.53 15.22 -9.28
N GLU A 63 -10.61 16.21 -10.16
CA GLU A 63 -10.19 16.10 -11.56
C GLU A 63 -8.70 15.74 -11.65
N GLN A 64 -7.84 16.46 -10.92
CA GLN A 64 -6.39 16.14 -10.88
C GLN A 64 -6.13 14.75 -10.33
N LEU A 65 -6.78 14.37 -9.24
CA LEU A 65 -6.65 13.03 -8.67
C LEU A 65 -7.13 11.95 -9.65
N HIS A 66 -8.22 12.20 -10.38
CA HIS A 66 -8.73 11.26 -11.38
C HIS A 66 -7.79 11.13 -12.58
N HIS A 67 -7.25 12.25 -13.08
CA HIS A 67 -6.28 12.24 -14.17
C HIS A 67 -5.01 11.46 -13.79
N ASN A 68 -4.55 11.62 -12.54
CA ASN A 68 -3.32 11.00 -12.04
C ASN A 68 -3.53 9.62 -11.43
N LYS A 69 -4.77 9.10 -11.37
CA LYS A 69 -5.09 7.87 -10.62
C LYS A 69 -4.29 6.66 -11.10
N GLN A 70 -4.05 6.56 -12.40
CA GLN A 70 -3.29 5.48 -13.01
C GLN A 70 -1.82 5.57 -12.63
N ASP A 71 -1.25 6.77 -12.64
CA ASP A 71 0.16 6.99 -12.29
C ASP A 71 0.41 6.73 -10.80
N VAL A 72 -0.53 7.15 -9.93
CA VAL A 72 -0.49 6.85 -8.49
C VAL A 72 -0.53 5.35 -8.25
N PHE A 73 -1.41 4.64 -8.96
CA PHE A 73 -1.50 3.20 -8.90
C PHE A 73 -0.23 2.50 -9.37
N GLU A 74 0.29 2.84 -10.55
CA GLU A 74 1.51 2.25 -11.11
C GLU A 74 2.73 2.52 -10.23
N ARG A 75 2.87 3.74 -9.70
CA ARG A 75 3.95 4.10 -8.76
C ARG A 75 3.92 3.23 -7.52
N GLY A 76 2.75 2.84 -7.04
CA GLY A 76 2.63 1.88 -5.93
C GLY A 76 3.31 0.54 -6.24
N ILE A 77 3.05 -0.05 -7.42
CA ILE A 77 3.69 -1.29 -7.85
C ILE A 77 5.21 -1.11 -7.93
N ILE A 78 5.67 0.01 -8.48
CA ILE A 78 7.09 0.34 -8.57
C ILE A 78 7.73 0.51 -7.19
N ASN A 79 7.02 1.09 -6.22
CA ASN A 79 7.51 1.25 -4.85
C ASN A 79 7.67 -0.11 -4.14
N VAL A 80 6.73 -1.03 -4.32
CA VAL A 80 6.87 -2.41 -3.83
C VAL A 80 8.08 -3.08 -4.47
N PHE A 81 8.24 -2.94 -5.80
CA PHE A 81 9.35 -3.52 -6.55
C PHE A 81 10.72 -3.01 -6.06
N LYS A 82 10.89 -1.69 -5.95
CA LYS A 82 12.12 -1.05 -5.45
C LYS A 82 12.40 -1.38 -3.98
N GLY A 83 11.36 -1.67 -3.20
CA GLY A 83 11.48 -2.04 -1.80
C GLY A 83 11.98 -3.47 -1.54
N LEU A 84 12.11 -4.30 -2.58
CA LEU A 84 12.63 -5.67 -2.43
C LEU A 84 14.15 -5.67 -2.24
N SER A 85 14.65 -6.50 -1.31
CA SER A 85 16.09 -6.77 -1.21
C SER A 85 16.56 -7.62 -2.40
N TRP A 86 17.66 -7.21 -3.03
CA TRP A 86 18.24 -7.89 -4.19
C TRP A 86 19.27 -8.96 -3.83
N ASP A 87 19.50 -9.20 -2.53
CA ASP A 87 20.40 -10.26 -2.05
C ASP A 87 19.82 -11.67 -2.31
N TYR A 88 18.54 -11.74 -2.66
CA TYR A 88 17.83 -12.99 -2.91
C TYR A 88 17.72 -13.29 -4.40
N LYS A 89 18.15 -14.49 -4.80
CA LYS A 89 18.04 -14.98 -6.19
C LYS A 89 16.63 -14.90 -6.79
N THR A 90 15.58 -14.98 -5.96
CA THR A 90 14.19 -14.91 -6.43
C THR A 90 13.65 -13.50 -6.58
N ASN A 91 14.27 -12.50 -5.93
CA ASN A 91 13.93 -11.10 -6.10
C ASN A 91 14.76 -10.56 -7.27
N ASN A 92 14.21 -10.66 -8.47
CA ASN A 92 14.92 -10.22 -9.67
C ASN A 92 14.82 -8.68 -9.80
N PRO A 93 15.94 -7.98 -10.07
CA PRO A 93 15.95 -6.51 -10.20
C PRO A 93 15.21 -5.98 -11.45
N CYS A 94 14.76 -6.87 -12.34
CA CYS A 94 14.06 -6.52 -13.58
C CYS A 94 12.58 -6.92 -13.61
N TYR A 95 12.13 -7.86 -12.77
CA TYR A 95 10.73 -8.33 -12.77
C TYR A 95 10.32 -9.04 -11.48
N PHE A 96 9.01 -9.09 -11.20
CA PHE A 96 8.42 -9.97 -10.18
C PHE A 96 8.40 -11.42 -10.67
N GLY A 97 9.15 -12.29 -10.00
CA GLY A 97 9.07 -13.73 -10.22
C GLY A 97 7.84 -14.36 -9.55
N LYS A 98 7.75 -15.70 -9.61
CA LYS A 98 6.68 -16.48 -8.93
C LYS A 98 6.60 -16.23 -7.41
N LYS A 99 7.70 -15.78 -6.80
CA LYS A 99 7.84 -15.61 -5.36
C LYS A 99 8.78 -14.45 -5.07
N ILE A 100 8.41 -13.62 -4.10
CA ILE A 100 9.27 -12.59 -3.53
C ILE A 100 9.66 -12.94 -2.08
N ILE A 101 10.79 -12.40 -1.64
CA ILE A 101 11.27 -12.51 -0.27
C ILE A 101 11.32 -11.12 0.36
N VAL A 102 10.60 -10.96 1.46
CA VAL A 102 10.54 -9.71 2.23
C VAL A 102 11.29 -9.92 3.55
N ASN A 103 12.28 -9.06 3.81
CA ASN A 103 13.00 -9.06 5.08
C ASN A 103 12.14 -8.39 6.17
N ASN A 104 12.34 -8.83 7.42
CA ASN A 104 11.65 -8.26 8.58
C ASN A 104 10.12 -8.28 8.44
N LEU A 105 9.54 -9.26 7.76
CA LEU A 105 8.08 -9.44 7.72
C LEU A 105 7.55 -9.82 9.11
N VAL A 106 8.23 -10.74 9.78
CA VAL A 106 7.89 -11.18 11.14
C VAL A 106 9.04 -10.92 12.10
N LYS A 107 8.71 -10.84 13.38
CA LYS A 107 9.65 -10.98 14.50
C LYS A 107 9.48 -12.36 15.11
N TYR A 108 10.58 -12.94 15.58
CA TYR A 108 10.57 -14.14 16.40
C TYR A 108 11.29 -13.85 17.72
N ASP A 109 10.60 -14.04 18.84
CA ASP A 109 11.19 -13.91 20.18
C ASP A 109 10.68 -15.03 21.12
N ARG A 110 10.93 -14.89 22.43
CA ARG A 110 10.53 -15.87 23.44
C ARG A 110 9.02 -16.14 23.50
N TRP A 111 8.19 -15.24 22.97
CA TRP A 111 6.74 -15.37 22.89
C TRP A 111 6.26 -15.90 21.54
N GLY A 112 7.18 -16.29 20.65
CA GLY A 112 6.90 -16.85 19.34
C GLY A 112 6.96 -15.82 18.22
N TYR A 113 6.23 -16.10 17.13
CA TYR A 113 6.15 -15.22 15.98
C TYR A 113 5.15 -14.08 16.20
N SER A 114 5.49 -12.90 15.70
CA SER A 114 4.55 -11.77 15.56
C SER A 114 4.84 -11.02 14.27
N LEU A 115 3.80 -10.40 13.68
CA LEU A 115 3.99 -9.54 12.52
C LEU A 115 4.76 -8.27 12.93
N ASN A 116 5.75 -7.85 12.13
CA ASN A 116 6.37 -6.55 12.34
C ASN A 116 5.43 -5.43 11.90
N TRP A 117 5.14 -4.52 12.82
CA TRP A 117 4.36 -3.32 12.55
C TRP A 117 5.22 -2.27 11.87
N GLY A 118 4.77 -1.77 10.72
CA GLY A 118 5.45 -0.73 9.95
C GLY A 118 5.40 -0.96 8.45
N TRP A 119 6.44 -0.50 7.76
CA TRP A 119 6.52 -0.48 6.30
C TRP A 119 6.28 -1.83 5.62
N GLN A 120 6.75 -2.94 6.20
CA GLN A 120 6.58 -4.28 5.64
C GLN A 120 5.12 -4.74 5.63
N ARG A 121 4.36 -4.39 6.67
CA ARG A 121 2.92 -4.61 6.74
C ARG A 121 2.21 -3.82 5.64
N ASP A 122 2.59 -2.54 5.50
CA ASP A 122 2.01 -1.67 4.48
C ASP A 122 2.29 -2.19 3.07
N GLN A 123 3.50 -2.70 2.80
CA GLN A 123 3.84 -3.35 1.54
C GLN A 123 2.97 -4.59 1.26
N LEU A 124 2.71 -5.42 2.27
CA LEU A 124 1.86 -6.60 2.10
C LEU A 124 0.41 -6.22 1.77
N ALA A 125 -0.14 -5.23 2.48
CA ALA A 125 -1.49 -4.73 2.21
C ALA A 125 -1.58 -3.99 0.87
N ASP A 126 -0.55 -3.23 0.48
CA ASP A 126 -0.45 -2.57 -0.82
C ASP A 126 -0.41 -3.61 -1.96
N LEU A 127 0.32 -4.71 -1.79
CA LEU A 127 0.40 -5.81 -2.75
C LEU A 127 -0.97 -6.48 -2.97
N GLU A 128 -1.73 -6.76 -1.91
CA GLU A 128 -3.11 -7.25 -2.05
C GLU A 128 -3.97 -6.25 -2.83
N ARG A 129 -3.97 -4.97 -2.44
CA ARG A 129 -4.76 -3.93 -3.11
C ARG A 129 -4.42 -3.83 -4.60
N MET A 130 -3.14 -3.94 -4.95
CA MET A 130 -2.70 -3.97 -6.35
C MET A 130 -3.27 -5.16 -7.12
N PHE A 131 -3.25 -6.35 -6.52
CA PHE A 131 -3.84 -7.54 -7.13
C PHE A 131 -5.34 -7.35 -7.37
N TYR A 132 -6.09 -6.85 -6.38
CA TYR A 132 -7.52 -6.59 -6.54
C TYR A 132 -7.81 -5.58 -7.67
N LEU A 133 -7.03 -4.50 -7.76
CA LEU A 133 -7.18 -3.50 -8.82
C LEU A 133 -6.86 -4.06 -10.21
N LEU A 134 -5.80 -4.85 -10.34
CA LEU A 134 -5.45 -5.53 -11.61
C LEU A 134 -6.49 -6.58 -12.03
N ASP A 135 -7.19 -7.17 -11.05
CA ASP A 135 -8.28 -8.13 -11.26
C ASP A 135 -9.64 -7.44 -11.51
N GLY A 136 -9.70 -6.10 -11.46
CA GLY A 136 -10.93 -5.33 -11.61
C GLY A 136 -11.93 -5.52 -10.45
N LYS A 137 -11.47 -6.08 -9.32
CA LYS A 137 -12.29 -6.33 -8.13
C LYS A 137 -12.31 -5.11 -7.22
N THR A 138 -13.37 -4.99 -6.42
CA THR A 138 -13.43 -4.01 -5.33
C THR A 138 -12.40 -4.36 -4.27
N ILE A 139 -11.65 -3.37 -3.82
CA ILE A 139 -10.65 -3.55 -2.75
C ILE A 139 -11.35 -3.97 -1.44
N PRO A 140 -10.86 -5.00 -0.74
CA PRO A 140 -11.43 -5.42 0.54
C PRO A 140 -11.31 -4.31 1.59
N ASP A 141 -12.23 -4.29 2.56
CA ASP A 141 -12.15 -3.40 3.72
C ASP A 141 -10.76 -3.53 4.38
N ASN A 142 -10.06 -2.40 4.56
CA ASN A 142 -8.73 -2.34 5.18
C ASN A 142 -8.69 -2.98 6.57
N ARG A 143 -9.83 -3.13 7.25
CA ARG A 143 -9.94 -3.85 8.54
C ARG A 143 -9.71 -5.36 8.43
N HIS A 144 -9.80 -5.91 7.22
CA HIS A 144 -9.67 -7.34 6.95
C HIS A 144 -8.69 -7.62 5.80
N ASP A 145 -7.75 -6.69 5.56
CA ASP A 145 -6.69 -6.89 4.57
C ASP A 145 -5.80 -8.10 4.90
N VAL A 146 -5.00 -8.53 3.94
CA VAL A 146 -4.09 -9.68 4.06
C VAL A 146 -3.15 -9.55 5.27
N SER A 147 -2.79 -8.33 5.67
CA SER A 147 -1.89 -8.12 6.80
C SER A 147 -2.57 -8.45 8.13
N ILE A 148 -3.86 -8.12 8.26
CA ILE A 148 -4.69 -8.50 9.41
C ILE A 148 -4.90 -10.01 9.42
N ARG A 149 -5.33 -10.59 8.29
CA ARG A 149 -5.55 -12.05 8.20
C ARG A 149 -4.27 -12.85 8.50
N PHE A 150 -3.12 -12.39 8.01
CA PHE A 150 -1.84 -13.00 8.29
C PHE A 150 -1.44 -12.86 9.77
N MET A 151 -1.68 -11.71 10.39
CA MET A 151 -1.41 -11.49 11.81
C MET A 151 -2.27 -12.39 12.70
N ASP A 152 -3.57 -12.48 12.41
CA ASP A 152 -4.49 -13.36 13.13
C ASP A 152 -4.04 -14.82 12.99
N PHE A 153 -3.66 -15.24 11.79
CA PHE A 153 -3.11 -16.58 11.57
C PHE A 153 -1.86 -16.85 12.42
N VAL A 154 -0.88 -15.93 12.42
CA VAL A 154 0.37 -16.07 13.19
C VAL A 154 0.09 -16.19 14.69
N ARG A 155 -0.87 -15.41 15.20
CA ARG A 155 -1.29 -15.44 16.61
C ARG A 155 -1.98 -16.77 16.95
N ASP A 156 -2.92 -17.20 16.11
CA ASP A 156 -3.81 -18.32 16.41
C ASP A 156 -3.18 -19.68 16.08
N ASN A 157 -2.08 -19.70 15.31
CA ASN A 157 -1.38 -20.92 14.87
C ASN A 157 0.13 -20.87 15.19
N PRO A 158 0.54 -20.85 16.47
CA PRO A 158 1.94 -20.61 16.87
C PRO A 158 2.95 -21.67 16.38
N HIS A 159 2.46 -22.87 16.03
CA HIS A 159 3.29 -23.98 15.53
C HIS A 159 3.31 -24.09 14.00
N GLN A 160 2.51 -23.30 13.29
CA GLN A 160 2.52 -23.25 11.83
C GLN A 160 3.41 -22.11 11.34
N GLN A 161 3.97 -22.26 10.14
CA GLN A 161 4.78 -21.21 9.50
C GLN A 161 4.38 -20.95 8.04
N ILE A 162 3.19 -21.40 7.65
CA ILE A 162 2.66 -21.26 6.29
C ILE A 162 1.25 -20.73 6.39
N PHE A 163 1.07 -19.46 6.03
CA PHE A 163 -0.23 -18.85 5.82
C PHE A 163 -0.62 -18.95 4.35
N GLU A 164 -1.89 -19.18 4.07
CA GLU A 164 -2.43 -19.24 2.72
C GLU A 164 -3.77 -18.52 2.61
N ASP A 165 -3.94 -17.76 1.52
CA ASP A 165 -5.24 -17.23 1.10
C ASP A 165 -5.45 -17.38 -0.42
N GLU A 166 -6.37 -16.59 -1.01
CA GLU A 166 -6.67 -16.60 -2.44
C GLU A 166 -5.49 -16.15 -3.31
N LEU A 167 -4.70 -15.18 -2.83
CA LEU A 167 -3.69 -14.49 -3.65
C LEU A 167 -2.26 -14.94 -3.33
N PHE A 168 -1.99 -15.35 -2.09
CA PHE A 168 -0.65 -15.59 -1.58
C PHE A 168 -0.53 -16.88 -0.76
N THR A 169 0.65 -17.49 -0.85
CA THR A 169 1.17 -18.40 0.18
C THR A 169 2.37 -17.72 0.84
N ILE A 170 2.31 -17.48 2.15
CA ILE A 170 3.35 -16.82 2.92
C ILE A 170 4.01 -17.84 3.86
N ARG A 171 5.26 -18.19 3.56
CA ARG A 171 6.10 -18.97 4.48
C ARG A 171 7.04 -18.05 5.24
N TYR A 172 7.05 -18.09 6.56
CA TYR A 172 7.88 -17.22 7.40
C TYR A 172 8.91 -17.98 8.21
N PHE A 173 9.99 -17.31 8.58
CA PHE A 173 11.18 -17.93 9.18
C PHE A 173 11.69 -17.15 10.38
N GLN A 174 12.40 -17.81 11.30
CA GLN A 174 12.91 -17.21 12.54
C GLN A 174 13.83 -16.00 12.31
N LYS A 175 14.55 -15.96 11.18
CA LYS A 175 15.35 -14.79 10.79
C LYS A 175 14.52 -13.54 10.41
N GLY A 176 13.20 -13.62 10.51
CA GLY A 176 12.25 -12.56 10.24
C GLY A 176 11.80 -12.43 8.78
N SER A 177 12.37 -13.22 7.86
CA SER A 177 11.99 -13.17 6.44
C SER A 177 10.64 -13.85 6.18
N GLY A 178 9.86 -13.27 5.27
CA GLY A 178 8.67 -13.88 4.69
C GLY A 178 8.87 -14.18 3.20
N HIS A 179 8.56 -15.39 2.79
CA HIS A 179 8.56 -15.85 1.41
C HIS A 179 7.12 -15.83 0.90
N ILE A 180 6.79 -14.86 0.05
CA ILE A 180 5.45 -14.66 -0.49
C ILE A 180 5.41 -15.25 -1.89
N THR A 181 4.67 -16.34 -2.07
CA THR A 181 4.46 -16.98 -3.37
C THR A 181 3.12 -16.50 -3.92
N PHE A 182 3.13 -16.01 -5.16
CA PHE A 182 1.93 -15.55 -5.84
C PHE A 182 1.11 -16.74 -6.38
N LYS A 183 -0.20 -16.74 -6.13
CA LYS A 183 -1.15 -17.74 -6.65
C LYS A 183 -1.79 -17.32 -7.98
N ARG A 184 -1.75 -16.04 -8.34
CA ARG A 184 -2.31 -15.44 -9.56
C ARG A 184 -1.20 -14.98 -10.52
N PRO A 185 -0.61 -15.88 -11.34
CA PRO A 185 0.48 -15.52 -12.25
C PRO A 185 0.04 -14.51 -13.32
N ASP A 186 -1.22 -14.52 -13.73
CA ASP A 186 -1.81 -13.56 -14.66
C ASP A 186 -1.75 -12.11 -14.16
N LEU A 187 -1.91 -11.91 -12.84
CA LEU A 187 -1.78 -10.58 -12.23
C LEU A 187 -0.31 -10.17 -12.05
N VAL A 188 0.58 -11.13 -11.82
CA VAL A 188 2.04 -10.88 -11.78
C VAL A 188 2.56 -10.43 -13.16
N GLU A 189 2.04 -11.01 -14.25
CA GLU A 189 2.36 -10.55 -15.60
C GLU A 189 1.95 -9.09 -15.82
N LYS A 190 0.73 -8.70 -15.42
CA LYS A 190 0.29 -7.30 -15.48
C LYS A 190 1.16 -6.36 -14.64
N MET A 191 1.62 -6.78 -13.46
CA MET A 191 2.58 -5.99 -12.68
C MET A 191 3.91 -5.83 -13.42
N ASN A 192 4.38 -6.89 -14.09
CA ASN A 192 5.62 -6.85 -14.87
C ASN A 192 5.49 -5.97 -16.11
N ASP A 193 4.33 -5.89 -16.75
CA ASP A 193 4.08 -4.92 -17.84
C ASP A 193 4.25 -3.48 -17.35
N ILE A 194 3.81 -3.19 -16.11
CA ILE A 194 3.99 -1.89 -15.47
C ILE A 194 5.47 -1.65 -15.14
N VAL A 195 6.20 -2.64 -14.58
CA VAL A 195 7.65 -2.54 -14.35
C VAL A 195 8.39 -2.27 -15.67
N ALA A 196 8.04 -2.98 -16.74
CA ALA A 196 8.61 -2.82 -18.08
C ALA A 196 8.41 -1.41 -18.63
N LYS A 197 7.20 -0.86 -18.47
CA LYS A 197 6.86 0.51 -18.89
C LYS A 197 7.73 1.56 -18.19
N HIS A 198 8.04 1.37 -16.90
CA HIS A 198 8.84 2.32 -16.11
C HIS A 198 10.35 2.08 -16.23
N PHE A 199 10.78 0.87 -16.60
CA PHE A 199 12.20 0.50 -16.77
C PHE A 199 12.47 -0.18 -18.12
N PRO A 200 12.26 0.51 -19.26
CA PRO A 200 12.35 -0.09 -20.60
C PRO A 200 13.75 -0.63 -20.91
N SER A 201 14.80 -0.05 -20.33
CA SER A 201 16.20 -0.47 -20.54
C SER A 201 16.66 -1.62 -19.63
N ALA A 202 15.84 -2.03 -18.64
CA ALA A 202 16.22 -3.06 -17.67
C ALA A 202 15.85 -4.49 -18.13
N LEU A 203 14.98 -4.61 -19.13
CA LEU A 203 14.61 -5.90 -19.69
C LEU A 203 15.68 -6.35 -20.68
N SER A 204 16.58 -7.23 -20.24
CA SER A 204 17.30 -8.09 -21.19
C SER A 204 16.25 -8.87 -21.98
N ALA A 205 16.36 -8.86 -23.30
CA ALA A 205 15.53 -9.68 -24.19
C ALA A 205 15.48 -11.12 -23.65
N LYS A 206 14.27 -11.69 -23.62
CA LYS A 206 14.01 -13.09 -23.25
C LYS A 206 14.85 -14.04 -24.07
#